data_AF-A0A957U2T5-F1
#
_entry.id   AF-A0A957U2T5-F1
#
_cell.length_a   1.000
_cell.length_b   1.000
_cell.length_c   1.000
_cell.angle_alpha   90.00
_cell.angle_beta   90.00
_cell.angle_gamma   90.00
#
_symmetry.space_group_name_H-M   'P 1'
#
loop_
_entity.id
_entity.type
_entity.pdbx_description
1 polymer ?
#
loop_
_entity_poly.entity_id
_entity_poly.type
_entity_poly.pdbx_seq_one_letter_code
_entity_poly.pdbx_strand_id
1 'polypeptide(L)'
;HLSLSQEAAGEVNANTDRQEMIPLAPNQMPISIKYRTRVNDSNWKDERRDLTELIGKNFYVYFNVYNNGNGLRTWMYLDNVRLVVCRPDTPAGVVVVTPTPMPLPTAVPVAEPRADGPVASSISVAPVCTPPPCVAGGELICPGGECAGGCGMVCIPPTEMPGAPEIPIVPADDLQPGGENGAVIEPNAALPDGCIELVRNGNFEKSGVGWTIPPSESTVEYSTAVTYGDSVRAMRIASLTDPNRPNIAKVEQVVQLPDNYSNIRLDFRYYPLYDAAPGEGDLQYMDIYNHFLDQWERRVLSVQRNDQSWLLVQEDLNDLAGEEIRLTFAVNNDGVSGRSAMYIDDVSILACGKTGESNSMWAGTGPVTEQPIPAPAAIEASGATAQPTASSRPPAATPAPRRQTPVAAASPLSWLDRLGTVAVLLGILVVIGALILLLLALRDYFGWLGLGIVLALGLGVIALALYRQSWRFGPFGLAVLIVLLIGILVWGLYLISNLWRRR
;
A
#
# COMPACT_ATOMS: atom_id res chain seq x y z
N HIS A 1 -18.04 4.96 24.89
CA HIS A 1 -17.07 6.01 24.52
C HIS A 1 -17.06 7.12 25.56
N LEU A 2 -16.00 7.92 25.62
CA LEU A 2 -15.91 9.16 26.40
C LEU A 2 -15.43 10.26 25.45
N SER A 3 -16.31 11.21 25.12
CA SER A 3 -16.01 12.27 24.15
C SER A 3 -15.74 13.58 24.88
N LEU A 4 -14.62 14.22 24.56
CA LEU A 4 -14.13 15.41 25.26
C LEU A 4 -13.80 16.53 24.28
N SER A 5 -14.04 17.76 24.69
CA SER A 5 -13.81 18.95 23.87
C SER A 5 -13.53 20.15 24.76
N GLN A 6 -12.51 20.93 24.40
CA GLN A 6 -12.26 22.24 25.01
C GLN A 6 -13.24 23.30 24.50
N GLU A 7 -13.86 23.07 23.35
CA GLU A 7 -14.97 23.87 22.86
C GLU A 7 -16.30 23.40 23.46
N ALA A 8 -17.22 24.35 23.66
CA ALA A 8 -18.57 24.06 24.11
C ALA A 8 -19.31 23.14 23.13
N ALA A 9 -20.17 22.29 23.68
CA ALA A 9 -21.07 21.48 22.87
C ALA A 9 -21.96 22.37 22.00
N GLY A 10 -22.17 22.00 20.74
CA GLY A 10 -22.92 22.81 19.80
C GLY A 10 -23.13 22.12 18.46
N GLU A 11 -23.82 22.81 17.55
CA GLU A 11 -24.01 22.33 16.19
C GLU A 11 -22.66 22.16 15.50
N VAL A 12 -22.50 20.99 14.86
CA VAL A 12 -21.28 20.62 14.17
C VAL A 12 -21.49 20.64 12.66
N ASN A 13 -20.51 21.19 11.95
CA ASN A 13 -20.45 21.18 10.50
C ASN A 13 -19.07 20.68 10.02
N ALA A 14 -18.82 20.74 8.72
CA ALA A 14 -17.58 20.22 8.13
C ALA A 14 -16.30 20.93 8.64
N ASN A 15 -16.42 22.16 9.16
CA ASN A 15 -15.30 23.01 9.55
C ASN A 15 -15.17 23.19 11.06
N THR A 16 -16.03 22.53 11.84
CA THR A 16 -15.95 22.57 13.31
C THR A 16 -15.32 21.30 13.82
N ASP A 17 -14.63 21.45 14.94
CA ASP A 17 -14.26 20.38 15.85
C ASP A 17 -15.41 19.40 16.07
N ARG A 18 -15.13 18.08 16.00
CA ARG A 18 -16.16 17.05 16.14
C ARG A 18 -15.58 15.66 16.39
N GLN A 19 -16.37 14.80 17.02
CA GLN A 19 -16.17 13.36 17.12
C GLN A 19 -17.19 12.62 16.24
N GLU A 20 -16.78 11.52 15.60
CA GLU A 20 -17.58 10.83 14.60
C GLU A 20 -17.43 9.30 14.65
N MET A 21 -18.49 8.61 14.20
CA MET A 21 -18.45 7.20 13.80
C MET A 21 -19.12 7.08 12.42
N ILE A 22 -18.37 6.50 11.49
CA ILE A 22 -18.67 6.51 10.06
C ILE A 22 -18.38 5.11 9.52
N PRO A 23 -19.38 4.40 8.99
CA PRO A 23 -19.12 3.27 8.11
C PRO A 23 -18.48 3.72 6.80
N LEU A 24 -17.28 3.24 6.49
CA LEU A 24 -16.60 3.50 5.22
C LEU A 24 -16.69 2.27 4.31
N ALA A 25 -16.85 2.49 3.01
CA ALA A 25 -16.70 1.43 2.01
C ALA A 25 -15.22 1.01 1.89
N PRO A 26 -14.91 -0.14 1.24
CA PRO A 26 -13.53 -0.59 1.08
C PRO A 26 -12.62 0.42 0.37
N ASN A 27 -13.18 1.26 -0.50
CA ASN A 27 -12.48 2.38 -1.14
C ASN A 27 -12.33 3.63 -0.23
N GLN A 28 -12.55 3.49 1.08
CA GLN A 28 -12.49 4.53 2.11
C GLN A 28 -13.49 5.68 1.96
N MET A 29 -14.46 5.58 1.04
CA MET A 29 -15.53 6.57 0.92
C MET A 29 -16.58 6.37 2.03
N PRO A 30 -17.10 7.45 2.65
CA PRO A 30 -18.18 7.34 3.63
C PRO A 30 -19.46 6.73 3.03
N ILE A 31 -19.97 5.65 3.62
CA ILE A 31 -21.29 5.08 3.27
C ILE A 31 -22.38 5.88 3.98
N SER A 32 -22.20 6.12 5.27
CA SER A 32 -23.11 6.90 6.12
C SER A 32 -22.35 7.51 7.30
N ILE A 33 -22.88 8.58 7.88
CA ILE A 33 -22.36 9.15 9.12
C ILE A 33 -23.35 8.78 10.21
N LYS A 34 -22.95 7.87 11.11
CA LYS A 34 -23.82 7.36 12.17
C LYS A 34 -23.79 8.22 13.42
N TYR A 35 -22.65 8.85 13.66
CA TYR A 35 -22.44 9.74 14.78
C TYR A 35 -21.56 10.88 14.30
N ARG A 36 -21.98 12.11 14.61
CA ARG A 36 -21.21 13.33 14.39
C ARG A 36 -21.69 14.34 15.42
N THR A 37 -20.83 14.70 16.35
CA THR A 37 -21.15 15.66 17.42
C THR A 37 -19.93 16.40 17.88
N ARG A 38 -20.11 17.42 18.71
CA ARG A 38 -19.06 17.98 19.56
C ARG A 38 -19.59 18.01 20.97
N VAL A 39 -19.04 17.15 21.83
CA VAL A 39 -19.45 17.09 23.24
C VAL A 39 -18.23 17.05 24.16
N ASN A 40 -18.46 17.48 25.40
CA ASN A 40 -17.51 17.39 26.49
C ASN A 40 -18.16 16.66 27.68
N ASP A 41 -18.16 15.34 27.60
CA ASP A 41 -18.76 14.47 28.61
C ASP A 41 -17.79 14.24 29.77
N SER A 42 -18.28 14.33 31.00
CA SER A 42 -17.50 13.98 32.20
C SER A 42 -17.53 12.48 32.54
N ASN A 43 -18.30 11.68 31.80
CA ASN A 43 -18.53 10.26 32.09
C ASN A 43 -18.62 9.42 30.80
N TRP A 44 -18.27 8.15 30.90
CA TRP A 44 -18.43 7.18 29.82
C TRP A 44 -19.90 7.01 29.41
N LYS A 45 -20.14 6.91 28.10
CA LYS A 45 -21.44 6.71 27.46
C LYS A 45 -21.48 5.38 26.71
N ASP A 46 -22.56 4.60 26.89
CA ASP A 46 -22.89 3.47 26.02
C ASP A 46 -23.61 4.02 24.78
N GLU A 47 -23.07 3.72 23.59
CA GLU A 47 -23.61 4.21 22.33
C GLU A 47 -23.89 3.04 21.41
N ARG A 48 -25.13 2.98 20.91
CA ARG A 48 -25.58 1.91 20.02
C ARG A 48 -26.06 2.51 18.71
N ARG A 49 -25.68 1.87 17.60
CA ARG A 49 -26.06 2.27 16.25
C ARG A 49 -26.60 1.08 15.50
N ASP A 50 -27.79 1.26 14.93
CA ASP A 50 -28.34 0.30 13.99
C ASP A 50 -27.54 0.39 12.68
N LEU A 51 -27.01 -0.76 12.26
CA LEU A 51 -26.22 -0.94 11.04
C LEU A 51 -26.93 -1.87 10.04
N THR A 52 -28.22 -2.15 10.23
CA THR A 52 -28.99 -3.09 9.40
C THR A 52 -28.93 -2.73 7.90
N GLU A 53 -28.83 -1.45 7.53
CA GLU A 53 -28.68 -1.03 6.12
C GLU A 53 -27.35 -1.45 5.44
N LEU A 54 -26.42 -1.98 6.24
CA LEU A 54 -25.11 -2.46 5.80
C LEU A 54 -25.07 -3.98 5.66
N ILE A 55 -26.20 -4.68 5.88
CA ILE A 55 -26.27 -6.13 5.66
C ILE A 55 -25.84 -6.45 4.23
N GLY A 56 -24.91 -7.41 4.10
CA GLY A 56 -24.35 -7.85 2.83
C GLY A 56 -23.34 -6.90 2.20
N LYS A 57 -22.92 -5.83 2.90
CA LYS A 57 -21.87 -4.91 2.43
C LYS A 57 -20.58 -5.13 3.23
N ASN A 58 -19.45 -4.98 2.56
CA ASN A 58 -18.15 -4.84 3.21
C ASN A 58 -17.96 -3.38 3.63
N PHE A 59 -17.56 -3.13 4.88
CA PHE A 59 -17.34 -1.78 5.39
C PHE A 59 -16.35 -1.77 6.56
N TYR A 60 -15.68 -0.62 6.76
CA TYR A 60 -14.91 -0.32 7.97
C TYR A 60 -15.78 0.42 8.98
N VAL A 61 -15.68 0.07 10.27
CA VAL A 61 -16.18 0.92 11.36
C VAL A 61 -15.12 1.96 11.69
N TYR A 62 -15.24 3.16 11.13
CA TYR A 62 -14.27 4.23 11.32
C TYR A 62 -14.71 5.19 12.41
N PHE A 63 -13.83 5.45 13.37
CA PHE A 63 -14.02 6.45 14.40
C PHE A 63 -13.07 7.61 14.14
N ASN A 64 -13.60 8.83 14.12
CA ASN A 64 -12.82 10.01 13.75
C ASN A 64 -12.93 11.13 14.78
N VAL A 65 -11.86 11.90 14.94
CA VAL A 65 -11.89 13.21 15.58
C VAL A 65 -11.34 14.22 14.61
N TYR A 66 -12.13 15.23 14.29
CA TYR A 66 -11.67 16.36 13.49
C TYR A 66 -11.38 17.54 14.41
N ASN A 67 -10.21 18.15 14.24
CA ASN A 67 -9.81 19.39 14.87
C ASN A 67 -9.59 20.43 13.77
N ASN A 68 -10.22 21.60 13.86
CA ASN A 68 -10.19 22.63 12.82
C ASN A 68 -8.97 23.57 12.88
N GLY A 69 -8.07 23.36 13.85
CA GLY A 69 -6.83 24.12 13.97
C GLY A 69 -6.96 25.48 14.68
N ASN A 70 -8.07 25.76 15.36
CA ASN A 70 -8.27 27.00 16.14
C ASN A 70 -7.46 27.06 17.46
N GLY A 71 -6.65 26.04 17.76
CA GLY A 71 -5.84 25.95 18.98
C GLY A 71 -6.53 25.31 20.18
N LEU A 72 -7.83 25.03 20.07
CA LEU A 72 -8.57 24.17 21.01
C LEU A 72 -8.53 22.73 20.52
N ARG A 73 -8.84 21.80 21.43
CA ARG A 73 -8.73 20.37 21.18
C ARG A 73 -10.03 19.65 21.48
N THR A 74 -10.35 18.75 20.57
CA THR A 74 -11.39 17.74 20.66
C THR A 74 -10.71 16.37 20.59
N TRP A 75 -11.18 15.41 21.39
CA TRP A 75 -10.72 14.02 21.38
C TRP A 75 -11.80 13.07 21.87
N MET A 76 -11.58 11.76 21.72
CA MET A 76 -12.44 10.73 22.31
C MET A 76 -11.64 9.51 22.75
N TYR A 77 -12.18 8.81 23.74
CA TYR A 77 -11.75 7.47 24.14
C TYR A 77 -12.84 6.46 23.79
N LEU A 78 -12.42 5.30 23.30
CA LEU A 78 -13.30 4.20 22.96
C LEU A 78 -12.95 3.02 23.86
N ASP A 79 -13.99 2.29 24.28
CA ASP A 79 -13.84 1.07 25.07
C ASP A 79 -15.07 0.19 24.80
N ASN A 80 -14.90 -1.13 24.95
CA ASN A 80 -15.93 -2.16 24.75
C ASN A 80 -16.66 -2.06 23.39
N VAL A 81 -15.94 -1.71 22.33
CA VAL A 81 -16.49 -1.65 20.97
C VAL A 81 -16.82 -3.06 20.51
N ARG A 82 -18.09 -3.30 20.16
CA ARG A 82 -18.57 -4.58 19.63
C ARG A 82 -19.53 -4.36 18.48
N LEU A 83 -19.47 -5.24 17.48
CA LEU A 83 -20.46 -5.37 16.42
C LEU A 83 -21.33 -6.59 16.74
N VAL A 84 -22.64 -6.38 16.85
CA VAL A 84 -23.60 -7.45 17.18
C VAL A 84 -24.44 -7.75 15.96
N VAL A 85 -24.44 -9.01 15.52
CA VAL A 85 -25.28 -9.49 14.43
C VAL A 85 -26.34 -10.42 15.02
N CYS A 86 -27.59 -9.95 15.04
CA CYS A 86 -28.73 -10.78 15.43
C CYS A 86 -29.29 -11.46 14.19
N ARG A 87 -29.31 -12.80 14.16
CA ARG A 87 -30.04 -13.55 13.13
C ARG A 87 -31.52 -13.58 13.53
N PRO A 88 -32.46 -13.48 12.59
CA PRO A 88 -33.84 -13.83 12.88
C PRO A 88 -33.88 -15.26 13.38
N ASP A 89 -34.67 -15.53 14.42
CA ASP A 89 -34.90 -16.89 14.89
C ASP A 89 -35.36 -17.71 13.68
N THR A 90 -34.59 -18.74 13.33
CA THR A 90 -35.05 -19.74 12.37
C THR A 90 -36.31 -20.34 13.00
N PRO A 91 -37.49 -20.30 12.36
CA PRO A 91 -38.65 -20.96 12.90
C PRO A 91 -38.26 -22.40 13.20
N ALA A 92 -38.33 -22.79 14.47
CA ALA A 92 -38.10 -24.16 14.91
C ALA A 92 -39.19 -25.03 14.28
N GLY A 93 -38.92 -25.58 13.09
CA GLY A 93 -39.95 -26.23 12.31
C GLY A 93 -39.64 -26.47 10.84
N VAL A 94 -38.41 -26.86 10.50
CA VAL A 94 -38.24 -27.79 9.37
C VAL A 94 -37.61 -29.03 9.96
N VAL A 95 -38.45 -30.02 10.24
CA VAL A 95 -38.01 -31.39 10.51
C VAL A 95 -37.21 -31.80 9.28
N VAL A 96 -35.89 -31.87 9.42
CA VAL A 96 -35.07 -32.65 8.50
C VAL A 96 -35.53 -34.09 8.72
N VAL A 97 -36.44 -34.55 7.86
CA VAL A 97 -36.78 -35.96 7.79
C VAL A 97 -35.49 -36.65 7.38
N THR A 98 -34.86 -37.32 8.35
CA THR A 98 -33.79 -38.27 8.09
C THR A 98 -34.30 -39.21 7.00
N PRO A 99 -33.64 -39.35 5.84
CA PRO A 99 -34.07 -40.31 4.84
C PRO A 99 -34.08 -41.68 5.51
N THR A 100 -35.27 -42.27 5.59
CA THR A 100 -35.46 -43.63 6.08
C THR A 100 -34.62 -44.55 5.20
N PRO A 101 -33.82 -45.48 5.75
CA PRO A 101 -33.08 -46.42 4.92
C PRO A 101 -34.06 -47.14 4.00
N MET A 102 -33.84 -46.98 2.70
CA MET A 102 -34.65 -47.54 1.64
C MET A 102 -34.66 -49.07 1.79
N PRO A 103 -35.83 -49.74 1.80
CA PRO A 103 -35.87 -51.19 1.83
C PRO A 103 -35.23 -51.75 0.57
N LEU A 104 -34.39 -52.78 0.76
CA LEU A 104 -33.71 -53.51 -0.30
C LEU A 104 -34.73 -53.94 -1.38
N PRO A 105 -34.51 -53.64 -2.68
CA PRO A 105 -35.49 -53.95 -3.70
C PRO A 105 -35.60 -55.46 -3.90
N THR A 106 -36.80 -55.98 -3.63
CA THR A 106 -37.21 -57.33 -4.07
C THR A 106 -37.26 -57.32 -5.59
N ALA A 107 -36.50 -58.22 -6.22
CA ALA A 107 -36.49 -58.38 -7.67
C ALA A 107 -37.89 -58.76 -8.19
N VAL A 108 -38.47 -57.90 -9.03
CA VAL A 108 -39.69 -58.15 -9.80
C VAL A 108 -39.28 -58.44 -11.24
N PRO A 109 -39.86 -59.46 -11.91
CA PRO A 109 -39.40 -59.87 -13.23
C PRO A 109 -39.74 -58.85 -14.32
N VAL A 110 -38.79 -58.70 -15.23
CA VAL A 110 -38.80 -57.84 -16.41
C VAL A 110 -39.96 -58.21 -17.32
N ALA A 111 -40.74 -57.21 -17.73
CA ALA A 111 -41.62 -57.27 -18.89
C ALA A 111 -41.18 -56.23 -19.93
N GLU A 112 -41.11 -56.69 -21.18
CA GLU A 112 -40.62 -56.03 -22.40
C GLU A 112 -41.61 -54.94 -22.91
N PRO A 113 -41.19 -53.96 -23.74
CA PRO A 113 -41.71 -52.60 -23.71
C PRO A 113 -42.88 -52.37 -24.67
N ARG A 114 -43.65 -51.31 -24.41
CA ARG A 114 -44.50 -50.68 -25.41
C ARG A 114 -44.22 -49.18 -25.47
N ALA A 115 -43.93 -48.73 -26.68
CA ALA A 115 -43.75 -47.35 -27.07
C ALA A 115 -45.05 -46.56 -26.91
N ASP A 116 -44.95 -45.36 -26.36
CA ASP A 116 -45.67 -44.15 -26.77
C ASP A 116 -45.01 -42.94 -26.08
N GLY A 117 -44.47 -42.00 -26.87
CA GLY A 117 -44.12 -40.64 -26.40
C GLY A 117 -45.39 -39.75 -26.34
N PRO A 118 -45.30 -38.41 -26.11
CA PRO A 118 -44.11 -37.57 -26.26
C PRO A 118 -43.97 -36.35 -25.28
N VAL A 119 -42.88 -35.61 -25.51
CA VAL A 119 -42.58 -34.18 -25.19
C VAL A 119 -42.34 -33.77 -23.73
N ALA A 120 -41.07 -33.54 -23.39
CA ALA A 120 -40.65 -32.59 -22.35
C ALA A 120 -39.93 -31.41 -23.01
N SER A 121 -40.48 -30.20 -22.84
CA SER A 121 -39.81 -28.95 -23.18
C SER A 121 -38.71 -28.68 -22.16
N SER A 122 -37.45 -28.70 -22.59
CA SER A 122 -36.31 -28.28 -21.77
C SER A 122 -36.18 -26.76 -21.81
N ILE A 123 -36.38 -26.09 -20.67
CA ILE A 123 -35.94 -24.71 -20.47
C ILE A 123 -34.43 -24.74 -20.20
N SER A 124 -33.65 -24.31 -21.18
CA SER A 124 -32.21 -24.06 -21.05
C SER A 124 -32.00 -22.69 -20.39
N VAL A 125 -31.64 -22.67 -19.11
CA VAL A 125 -31.11 -21.45 -18.47
C VAL A 125 -29.62 -21.40 -18.79
N ALA A 126 -29.24 -20.56 -19.76
CA ALA A 126 -27.83 -20.25 -20.02
C ALA A 126 -27.37 -19.15 -19.04
N PRO A 127 -26.21 -19.31 -18.37
CA PRO A 127 -25.65 -18.27 -17.52
C PRO A 127 -25.23 -17.06 -18.38
N VAL A 128 -25.60 -15.85 -17.94
CA VAL A 128 -25.18 -14.59 -18.57
C VAL A 128 -23.93 -14.11 -17.83
N CYS A 129 -22.77 -14.16 -18.47
CA CYS A 129 -21.54 -13.56 -17.96
C CYS A 129 -21.39 -12.13 -18.52
N THR A 130 -20.91 -11.21 -17.69
CA THR A 130 -20.53 -9.86 -18.16
C THR A 130 -19.03 -9.90 -18.52
N PRO A 131 -18.62 -9.61 -19.77
CA PRO A 131 -17.21 -9.65 -20.15
C PRO A 131 -16.40 -8.56 -19.42
N PRO A 132 -15.10 -8.79 -19.14
CA PRO A 132 -14.24 -7.82 -18.46
C PRO A 132 -14.01 -6.55 -19.31
N PRO A 133 -13.80 -5.37 -18.70
CA PRO A 133 -13.54 -4.13 -19.42
C PRO A 133 -12.19 -4.22 -20.16
N CYS A 134 -12.21 -4.00 -21.48
CA CYS A 134 -11.02 -3.94 -22.32
C CYS A 134 -10.63 -2.47 -22.52
N VAL A 135 -9.37 -2.14 -22.25
CA VAL A 135 -8.84 -0.76 -22.36
C VAL A 135 -8.89 -0.25 -23.81
N ALA A 136 -9.00 1.07 -23.98
CA ALA A 136 -9.23 1.73 -25.27
C ALA A 136 -8.20 1.32 -26.34
N GLY A 137 -8.61 0.41 -27.25
CA GLY A 137 -7.81 -0.08 -28.37
C GLY A 137 -7.51 -1.59 -28.36
N GLY A 138 -7.86 -2.33 -27.30
CA GLY A 138 -7.76 -3.79 -27.26
C GLY A 138 -8.95 -4.50 -27.92
N GLU A 139 -8.71 -5.69 -28.48
CA GLU A 139 -9.74 -6.54 -29.09
C GLU A 139 -10.08 -7.70 -28.14
N LEU A 140 -11.38 -7.99 -27.97
CA LEU A 140 -11.84 -9.13 -27.18
C LEU A 140 -11.93 -10.36 -28.08
N ILE A 141 -11.20 -11.42 -27.74
CA ILE A 141 -11.16 -12.66 -28.52
C ILE A 141 -11.63 -13.88 -27.70
N CYS A 142 -12.22 -14.85 -28.40
CA CYS A 142 -12.55 -16.18 -27.91
C CYS A 142 -11.52 -17.20 -28.39
N PRO A 143 -10.60 -17.68 -27.55
CA PRO A 143 -9.59 -18.65 -27.97
C PRO A 143 -10.20 -20.00 -28.41
N GLY A 144 -11.39 -20.34 -27.90
CA GLY A 144 -12.08 -21.60 -28.19
C GLY A 144 -13.17 -21.54 -29.27
N GLY A 145 -13.31 -20.41 -30.00
CA GLY A 145 -14.24 -20.28 -31.13
C GLY A 145 -15.72 -20.02 -30.79
N GLU A 146 -16.24 -20.49 -29.66
CA GLU A 146 -17.62 -20.20 -29.23
C GLU A 146 -17.68 -19.84 -27.73
N CYS A 147 -17.84 -18.54 -27.40
CA CYS A 147 -18.15 -18.08 -26.04
C CYS A 147 -19.56 -17.52 -25.97
N ALA A 148 -20.56 -18.39 -25.83
CA ALA A 148 -21.93 -17.97 -25.64
C ALA A 148 -22.06 -17.16 -24.33
N GLY A 149 -22.52 -15.92 -24.43
CA GLY A 149 -22.73 -15.05 -23.25
C GLY A 149 -21.45 -14.48 -22.63
N GLY A 150 -20.31 -14.47 -23.33
CA GLY A 150 -19.09 -13.75 -22.91
C GLY A 150 -18.19 -14.47 -21.90
N CYS A 151 -18.53 -15.69 -21.48
CA CYS A 151 -17.68 -16.48 -20.58
C CYS A 151 -16.46 -17.02 -21.36
N GLY A 152 -15.23 -16.66 -20.96
CA GLY A 152 -13.99 -17.11 -21.59
C GLY A 152 -13.35 -16.12 -22.59
N MET A 153 -13.86 -14.89 -22.66
CA MET A 153 -13.27 -13.81 -23.47
C MET A 153 -11.99 -13.28 -22.82
N VAL A 154 -10.94 -13.08 -23.63
CA VAL A 154 -9.66 -12.49 -23.21
C VAL A 154 -9.40 -11.22 -24.03
N CYS A 155 -8.95 -10.14 -23.37
CA CYS A 155 -8.59 -8.88 -24.01
C CYS A 155 -7.13 -8.96 -24.48
N ILE A 156 -6.89 -8.86 -25.78
CA ILE A 156 -5.54 -8.77 -26.34
C ILE A 156 -5.19 -7.30 -26.64
N PRO A 157 -4.03 -6.80 -26.17
CA PRO A 157 -3.58 -5.45 -26.49
C PRO A 157 -3.19 -5.35 -27.97
N PRO A 158 -3.27 -4.17 -28.60
CA PRO A 158 -2.90 -3.98 -29.99
C PRO A 158 -1.42 -4.30 -30.21
N THR A 159 -1.12 -5.17 -31.17
CA THR A 159 0.23 -5.63 -31.50
C THR A 159 1.13 -4.45 -31.87
N GLU A 160 2.17 -4.17 -31.08
CA GLU A 160 3.21 -3.21 -31.45
C GLU A 160 4.09 -3.77 -32.58
N MET A 161 4.42 -2.89 -33.52
CA MET A 161 5.21 -3.16 -34.73
C MET A 161 6.72 -3.28 -34.39
N PRO A 162 7.49 -4.20 -34.98
CA PRO A 162 8.83 -4.54 -34.50
C PRO A 162 9.92 -3.57 -34.97
N GLY A 163 10.86 -3.27 -34.08
CA GLY A 163 12.07 -2.50 -34.41
C GLY A 163 13.10 -2.43 -33.29
N ALA A 164 13.78 -3.54 -32.98
CA ALA A 164 15.09 -3.53 -32.31
C ALA A 164 15.86 -4.84 -32.61
N PRO A 165 17.20 -4.79 -32.77
CA PRO A 165 17.99 -5.86 -33.41
C PRO A 165 18.39 -6.99 -32.44
N GLU A 166 18.44 -8.21 -32.99
CA GLU A 166 18.85 -9.45 -32.31
C GLU A 166 20.34 -9.48 -31.92
N ILE A 167 20.60 -9.98 -30.72
CA ILE A 167 21.91 -10.48 -30.25
C ILE A 167 21.95 -11.99 -30.52
N PRO A 168 23.10 -12.60 -30.90
CA PRO A 168 23.15 -13.97 -31.40
C PRO A 168 22.87 -15.01 -30.30
N ILE A 169 21.94 -15.93 -30.59
CA ILE A 169 21.58 -17.07 -29.73
C ILE A 169 22.49 -18.25 -30.07
N VAL A 170 23.04 -18.90 -29.04
CA VAL A 170 23.79 -20.17 -29.11
C VAL A 170 22.78 -21.32 -29.26
N PRO A 171 23.00 -22.34 -30.12
CA PRO A 171 21.98 -23.35 -30.41
C PRO A 171 21.67 -24.23 -29.20
N ALA A 172 20.38 -24.37 -28.90
CA ALA A 172 19.85 -25.38 -27.99
C ALA A 172 19.48 -26.62 -28.80
N ASP A 173 20.35 -27.63 -28.76
CA ASP A 173 19.95 -29.01 -29.05
C ASP A 173 19.71 -29.68 -27.70
N ASP A 174 18.43 -29.93 -27.39
CA ASP A 174 17.84 -31.23 -27.01
C ASP A 174 16.62 -31.00 -26.11
N LEU A 175 15.44 -30.81 -26.72
CA LEU A 175 14.16 -30.86 -26.02
C LEU A 175 13.25 -31.87 -26.73
N GLN A 176 13.07 -33.02 -26.08
CA GLN A 176 12.00 -33.97 -26.38
C GLN A 176 10.80 -33.69 -25.45
N PRO A 177 9.54 -33.88 -25.89
CA PRO A 177 8.38 -33.30 -25.23
C PRO A 177 7.79 -34.21 -24.16
N GLY A 178 7.32 -33.64 -23.06
CA GLY A 178 6.47 -34.35 -22.11
C GLY A 178 6.05 -33.51 -20.91
N GLY A 179 4.73 -33.44 -20.69
CA GLY A 179 4.14 -33.28 -19.36
C GLY A 179 3.55 -31.91 -19.04
N GLU A 180 2.22 -31.81 -19.14
CA GLU A 180 1.42 -30.76 -18.52
C GLU A 180 1.63 -30.70 -16.99
N ASN A 181 1.50 -29.49 -16.44
CA ASN A 181 1.53 -29.09 -15.02
C ASN A 181 2.92 -28.94 -14.38
N GLY A 182 3.46 -27.72 -14.43
CA GLY A 182 4.60 -27.30 -13.61
C GLY A 182 4.59 -25.80 -13.39
N ALA A 183 4.37 -25.37 -12.14
CA ALA A 183 4.68 -24.02 -11.71
C ALA A 183 6.18 -23.78 -11.92
N VAL A 184 6.53 -22.78 -12.74
CA VAL A 184 7.94 -22.44 -13.02
C VAL A 184 8.51 -21.71 -11.81
N ILE A 185 9.17 -22.45 -10.92
CA ILE A 185 10.04 -21.95 -9.84
C ILE A 185 11.46 -21.85 -10.44
N GLU A 186 12.05 -20.65 -10.48
CA GLU A 186 13.45 -20.41 -10.91
C GLU A 186 14.01 -19.15 -10.20
N PRO A 187 15.33 -18.98 -10.07
CA PRO A 187 16.25 -19.79 -9.29
C PRO A 187 16.99 -18.88 -8.29
N ASN A 188 16.75 -19.01 -6.98
CA ASN A 188 17.66 -18.43 -5.98
C ASN A 188 17.61 -19.29 -4.72
N ALA A 189 18.74 -19.92 -4.38
CA ALA A 189 18.92 -20.98 -3.39
C ALA A 189 18.10 -22.27 -3.64
N ALA A 190 18.75 -23.43 -3.51
CA ALA A 190 18.02 -24.69 -3.42
C ALA A 190 17.11 -24.62 -2.19
N LEU A 191 15.80 -24.73 -2.39
CA LEU A 191 14.83 -24.75 -1.30
C LEU A 191 15.22 -25.86 -0.32
N PRO A 192 15.17 -25.64 1.00
CA PRO A 192 15.42 -26.71 1.95
C PRO A 192 14.45 -27.87 1.74
N ASP A 193 14.91 -29.10 1.97
CA ASP A 193 14.09 -30.30 1.79
C ASP A 193 12.78 -30.20 2.60
N GLY A 194 11.66 -30.46 1.93
CA GLY A 194 10.33 -30.38 2.54
C GLY A 194 9.77 -28.97 2.68
N CYS A 195 10.41 -27.95 2.08
CA CYS A 195 9.89 -26.60 1.98
C CYS A 195 9.38 -26.28 0.57
N ILE A 196 8.34 -25.43 0.51
CA ILE A 196 7.83 -24.85 -0.74
C ILE A 196 7.92 -23.32 -0.67
N GLU A 197 8.26 -22.71 -1.80
CA GLU A 197 8.17 -21.26 -2.01
C GLU A 197 6.76 -20.90 -2.46
N LEU A 198 6.16 -19.91 -1.81
CA LEU A 198 4.79 -19.47 -2.10
C LEU A 198 4.73 -18.14 -2.86
N VAL A 199 5.76 -17.30 -2.75
CA VAL A 199 5.85 -16.01 -3.44
C VAL A 199 6.29 -16.24 -4.88
N ARG A 200 5.51 -15.69 -5.82
CA ARG A 200 5.86 -15.69 -7.24
C ARG A 200 6.66 -14.43 -7.55
N ASN A 201 7.76 -14.61 -8.28
CA ASN A 201 8.61 -13.51 -8.76
C ASN A 201 9.08 -12.60 -7.61
N GLY A 202 9.51 -13.21 -6.50
CA GLY A 202 10.00 -12.52 -5.31
C GLY A 202 11.28 -11.71 -5.51
N ASN A 203 12.10 -12.12 -6.48
CA ASN A 203 13.32 -11.44 -6.92
C ASN A 203 13.08 -10.38 -8.01
N PHE A 204 11.83 -10.17 -8.43
CA PHE A 204 11.43 -9.13 -9.39
C PHE A 204 12.11 -9.19 -10.78
N GLU A 205 12.65 -10.35 -11.16
CA GLU A 205 13.36 -10.53 -12.43
C GLU A 205 12.45 -10.75 -13.63
N LYS A 206 11.11 -10.76 -13.44
CA LYS A 206 10.12 -10.83 -14.52
C LYS A 206 9.11 -9.69 -14.40
N SER A 207 8.89 -8.93 -15.47
CA SER A 207 7.88 -7.85 -15.47
C SER A 207 6.48 -8.42 -15.60
N GLY A 208 5.52 -7.89 -14.83
CA GLY A 208 4.09 -8.24 -14.96
C GLY A 208 3.73 -9.65 -14.46
N VAL A 209 4.61 -10.29 -13.68
CA VAL A 209 4.40 -11.63 -13.12
C VAL A 209 4.31 -11.55 -11.61
N GLY A 210 3.29 -12.20 -11.02
CA GLY A 210 3.13 -12.39 -9.57
C GLY A 210 2.64 -11.17 -8.80
N TRP A 211 3.09 -9.97 -9.18
CA TRP A 211 2.80 -8.72 -8.47
C TRP A 211 1.82 -7.83 -9.21
N THR A 212 0.85 -7.30 -8.47
CA THR A 212 -0.09 -6.29 -8.93
C THR A 212 0.40 -4.92 -8.49
N ILE A 213 0.47 -3.98 -9.44
CA ILE A 213 0.80 -2.57 -9.18
C ILE A 213 -0.50 -1.77 -9.40
N PRO A 214 -1.21 -1.40 -8.32
CA PRO A 214 -2.38 -0.55 -8.43
C PRO A 214 -2.02 0.84 -8.99
N PRO A 215 -2.94 1.52 -9.69
CA PRO A 215 -2.71 2.90 -10.14
C PRO A 215 -2.35 3.81 -8.96
N SER A 216 -1.29 4.61 -9.13
CA SER A 216 -0.79 5.55 -8.13
C SER A 216 -0.24 6.81 -8.80
N GLU A 217 -0.27 7.95 -8.10
CA GLU A 217 0.39 9.19 -8.58
C GLU A 217 1.92 9.12 -8.43
N SER A 218 2.41 8.23 -7.57
CA SER A 218 3.82 7.98 -7.33
C SER A 218 4.30 6.79 -8.15
N THR A 219 5.60 6.80 -8.46
CA THR A 219 6.22 5.77 -9.30
C THR A 219 6.26 4.43 -8.56
N VAL A 220 5.73 3.37 -9.16
CA VAL A 220 5.93 1.98 -8.73
C VAL A 220 6.35 1.16 -9.95
N GLU A 221 7.55 0.59 -9.93
CA GLU A 221 8.14 -0.02 -11.13
C GLU A 221 9.21 -1.08 -10.79
N TYR A 222 9.43 -2.00 -11.73
CA TYR A 222 10.61 -2.85 -11.74
C TYR A 222 11.82 -2.00 -12.17
N SER A 223 12.79 -1.80 -11.28
CA SER A 223 13.88 -0.84 -11.44
C SER A 223 15.25 -1.52 -11.44
N THR A 224 16.17 -1.01 -12.25
CA THR A 224 17.59 -1.40 -12.28
C THR A 224 18.48 -0.43 -11.48
N ALA A 225 17.89 0.60 -10.85
CA ALA A 225 18.66 1.67 -10.21
C ALA A 225 19.33 1.24 -8.90
N VAL A 226 18.67 0.37 -8.14
CA VAL A 226 19.16 -0.23 -6.90
C VAL A 226 18.75 -1.71 -6.94
N THR A 227 19.73 -2.61 -6.86
CA THR A 227 19.53 -4.07 -6.92
C THR A 227 20.22 -4.75 -5.74
N TYR A 228 19.83 -5.98 -5.42
CA TYR A 228 20.44 -6.77 -4.36
C TYR A 228 21.19 -8.00 -4.91
N GLY A 229 22.38 -8.27 -4.37
CA GLY A 229 23.15 -9.45 -4.75
C GLY A 229 23.42 -9.53 -6.25
N ASP A 230 23.01 -10.65 -6.85
CA ASP A 230 23.14 -10.93 -8.29
C ASP A 230 21.87 -10.56 -9.09
N SER A 231 20.86 -9.93 -8.46
CA SER A 231 19.65 -9.44 -9.14
C SER A 231 19.97 -8.30 -10.10
N VAL A 232 19.30 -8.31 -11.25
CA VAL A 232 19.35 -7.24 -12.27
C VAL A 232 18.31 -6.17 -11.96
N ARG A 233 17.27 -6.50 -11.18
CA ARG A 233 16.17 -5.61 -10.85
C ARG A 233 15.72 -5.77 -9.40
N ALA A 234 15.10 -4.72 -8.90
CA ALA A 234 14.31 -4.74 -7.66
C ALA A 234 12.99 -4.00 -7.91
N MET A 235 12.01 -4.18 -7.03
CA MET A 235 10.77 -3.41 -7.09
C MET A 235 10.94 -2.08 -6.37
N ARG A 236 10.74 -0.99 -7.10
CA ARG A 236 10.74 0.37 -6.57
C ARG A 236 9.33 0.79 -6.17
N ILE A 237 9.19 1.39 -5.00
CA ILE A 237 7.93 1.92 -4.48
C ILE A 237 8.16 3.38 -4.07
N ALA A 238 7.49 4.29 -4.79
CA ALA A 238 7.73 5.73 -4.83
C ALA A 238 9.13 6.13 -5.35
N SER A 239 9.26 7.40 -5.74
CA SER A 239 10.51 8.00 -6.21
C SER A 239 10.80 9.32 -5.50
N LEU A 240 12.08 9.56 -5.17
CA LEU A 240 12.56 10.88 -4.73
C LEU A 240 12.53 11.93 -5.86
N THR A 241 12.08 11.58 -7.07
CA THR A 241 11.79 12.53 -8.15
C THR A 241 10.30 12.77 -8.33
N ASP A 242 9.44 12.03 -7.63
CA ASP A 242 7.99 12.24 -7.69
C ASP A 242 7.64 13.62 -7.07
N PRO A 243 6.53 14.24 -7.50
CA PRO A 243 5.98 15.40 -6.80
C PRO A 243 5.72 15.07 -5.33
N ASN A 244 6.07 15.97 -4.41
CA ASN A 244 5.74 15.79 -3.01
C ASN A 244 4.25 16.13 -2.78
N ARG A 245 3.39 15.11 -2.79
CA ARG A 245 1.93 15.24 -2.65
C ARG A 245 1.39 14.08 -1.82
N PRO A 246 0.27 14.28 -1.09
CA PRO A 246 -0.36 13.20 -0.34
C PRO A 246 -0.76 12.05 -1.29
N ASN A 247 -0.13 10.88 -1.13
CA ASN A 247 -0.39 9.71 -1.96
C ASN A 247 0.17 8.44 -1.31
N ILE A 248 -0.38 7.28 -1.70
CA ILE A 248 0.16 5.96 -1.35
C ILE A 248 0.64 5.28 -2.64
N ALA A 249 1.93 4.98 -2.69
CA ALA A 249 2.52 4.09 -3.67
C ALA A 249 2.53 2.67 -3.09
N LYS A 250 2.06 1.66 -3.84
CA LYS A 250 2.03 0.29 -3.34
C LYS A 250 2.13 -0.77 -4.42
N VAL A 251 2.53 -1.96 -4.00
CA VAL A 251 2.59 -3.19 -4.80
C VAL A 251 2.10 -4.36 -3.95
N GLU A 252 1.35 -5.28 -4.58
CA GLU A 252 0.58 -6.30 -3.87
C GLU A 252 0.75 -7.67 -4.50
N GLN A 253 0.74 -8.72 -3.67
CA GLN A 253 0.63 -10.11 -4.12
C GLN A 253 -0.27 -10.90 -3.17
N VAL A 254 -1.16 -11.70 -3.75
CA VAL A 254 -2.02 -12.62 -3.01
C VAL A 254 -1.31 -13.98 -2.93
N VAL A 255 -1.27 -14.57 -1.74
CA VAL A 255 -0.56 -15.82 -1.46
C VAL A 255 -1.47 -16.71 -0.62
N GLN A 256 -1.69 -17.94 -1.08
CA GLN A 256 -2.37 -18.96 -0.30
C GLN A 256 -1.36 -19.65 0.62
N LEU A 257 -1.57 -19.55 1.94
CA LEU A 257 -0.77 -20.26 2.93
C LEU A 257 -1.32 -21.68 3.11
N PRO A 258 -0.47 -22.72 3.12
CA PRO A 258 -0.91 -24.08 3.34
C PRO A 258 -1.22 -24.32 4.84
N ASP A 259 -2.19 -25.17 5.14
CA ASP A 259 -2.62 -25.51 6.50
C ASP A 259 -1.83 -26.70 7.11
N ASN A 260 -1.20 -27.51 6.27
CA ASN A 260 -0.47 -28.72 6.66
C ASN A 260 1.01 -28.50 7.00
N TYR A 261 1.45 -27.24 7.12
CA TYR A 261 2.84 -26.86 7.42
C TYR A 261 2.97 -26.32 8.85
N SER A 262 4.15 -26.44 9.46
CA SER A 262 4.41 -25.97 10.84
C SER A 262 5.47 -24.89 10.96
N ASN A 263 6.02 -24.47 9.82
CA ASN A 263 6.99 -23.40 9.75
C ASN A 263 6.75 -22.63 8.46
N ILE A 264 5.93 -21.58 8.56
CA ILE A 264 5.67 -20.64 7.47
C ILE A 264 6.34 -19.32 7.83
N ARG A 265 7.33 -18.91 7.05
CA ARG A 265 8.10 -17.69 7.29
C ARG A 265 8.11 -16.81 6.06
N LEU A 266 7.83 -15.52 6.27
CA LEU A 266 8.08 -14.46 5.29
C LEU A 266 9.46 -13.85 5.53
N ASP A 267 10.27 -13.79 4.49
CA ASP A 267 11.53 -13.05 4.45
C ASP A 267 11.50 -12.06 3.28
N PHE A 268 12.00 -10.84 3.47
CA PHE A 268 12.22 -9.91 2.36
C PHE A 268 13.33 -8.91 2.64
N ARG A 269 13.97 -8.41 1.57
CA ARG A 269 14.93 -7.31 1.64
C ARG A 269 14.25 -6.00 1.32
N TYR A 270 14.62 -4.94 2.02
CA TYR A 270 14.21 -3.58 1.68
C TYR A 270 15.36 -2.58 1.79
N TYR A 271 15.35 -1.57 0.92
CA TYR A 271 16.30 -0.47 0.87
C TYR A 271 15.54 0.84 1.10
N PRO A 272 15.58 1.41 2.32
CA PRO A 272 14.82 2.62 2.64
C PRO A 272 15.62 3.88 2.28
N LEU A 273 14.92 4.89 1.75
CA LEU A 273 15.51 6.18 1.42
C LEU A 273 14.50 7.34 1.55
N TYR A 274 15.01 8.51 1.91
CA TYR A 274 14.31 9.80 1.80
C TYR A 274 15.30 10.90 1.38
N ASP A 275 14.81 11.99 0.80
CA ASP A 275 15.64 13.12 0.33
C ASP A 275 15.82 14.24 1.38
N ALA A 276 14.83 14.41 2.25
CA ALA A 276 14.85 15.30 3.40
C ALA A 276 14.08 14.66 4.55
N ALA A 277 14.20 15.23 5.76
CA ALA A 277 13.51 14.70 6.93
C ALA A 277 12.01 14.49 6.62
N PRO A 278 11.51 13.25 6.76
CA PRO A 278 10.12 12.91 6.41
C PRO A 278 9.12 13.63 7.32
N GLY A 279 7.93 13.89 6.78
CA GLY A 279 6.76 14.34 7.55
C GLY A 279 6.28 13.28 8.54
N GLU A 280 5.41 13.64 9.50
CA GLU A 280 4.87 12.66 10.45
C GLU A 280 3.98 11.60 9.79
N GLY A 281 3.41 11.90 8.61
CA GLY A 281 2.60 10.96 7.85
C GLY A 281 3.41 10.15 6.82
N ASP A 282 4.62 10.56 6.46
CA ASP A 282 5.46 9.76 5.56
C ASP A 282 5.81 8.41 6.18
N LEU A 283 5.68 7.31 5.45
CA LEU A 283 5.90 5.99 6.02
C LEU A 283 6.30 4.96 4.96
N GLN A 284 7.37 4.21 5.21
CA GLN A 284 7.68 2.98 4.47
C GLN A 284 7.15 1.80 5.29
N TYR A 285 6.28 0.98 4.71
CA TYR A 285 5.62 -0.08 5.45
C TYR A 285 5.28 -1.31 4.62
N MET A 286 5.06 -2.42 5.33
CA MET A 286 4.53 -3.66 4.79
C MET A 286 3.41 -4.14 5.70
N ASP A 287 2.23 -4.33 5.12
CA ASP A 287 1.04 -4.83 5.79
C ASP A 287 0.65 -6.20 5.20
N ILE A 288 0.06 -7.03 6.06
CA ILE A 288 -0.61 -8.28 5.69
C ILE A 288 -2.10 -8.09 5.90
N TYR A 289 -2.87 -8.49 4.89
CA TYR A 289 -4.33 -8.54 4.95
C TYR A 289 -4.80 -9.98 4.73
N ASN A 290 -5.89 -10.37 5.37
CA ASN A 290 -6.66 -11.51 4.92
C ASN A 290 -7.32 -11.12 3.57
N HIS A 291 -7.05 -11.89 2.52
CA HIS A 291 -7.47 -11.53 1.16
C HIS A 291 -8.99 -11.58 1.00
N PHE A 292 -9.64 -12.62 1.53
CA PHE A 292 -11.08 -12.82 1.36
C PHE A 292 -11.92 -11.80 2.13
N LEU A 293 -11.49 -11.46 3.34
CA LEU A 293 -12.20 -10.53 4.21
C LEU A 293 -11.80 -9.07 3.98
N ASP A 294 -10.73 -8.83 3.21
CA ASP A 294 -10.06 -7.53 3.09
C ASP A 294 -9.74 -6.92 4.48
N GLN A 295 -9.49 -7.80 5.45
CA GLN A 295 -9.22 -7.47 6.84
C GLN A 295 -7.74 -7.22 7.02
N TRP A 296 -7.37 -6.13 7.68
CA TRP A 296 -5.98 -5.91 8.09
C TRP A 296 -5.63 -6.91 9.21
N GLU A 297 -4.56 -7.67 9.01
CA GLU A 297 -4.07 -8.64 10.00
C GLU A 297 -2.98 -8.02 10.86
N ARG A 298 -1.91 -7.53 10.22
CA ARG A 298 -0.81 -6.86 10.92
C ARG A 298 0.05 -6.00 10.01
N ARG A 299 0.84 -5.16 10.66
CA ARG A 299 1.96 -4.43 10.06
C ARG A 299 3.27 -5.08 10.44
N VAL A 300 4.04 -5.51 9.45
CA VAL A 300 5.36 -6.16 9.64
C VAL A 300 6.49 -5.13 9.62
N LEU A 301 6.39 -4.12 8.76
CA LEU A 301 7.36 -3.02 8.67
C LEU A 301 6.66 -1.68 8.85
N SER A 302 7.23 -0.78 9.66
CA SER A 302 6.71 0.58 9.88
C SER A 302 7.84 1.54 10.21
N VAL A 303 8.42 2.20 9.20
CA VAL A 303 9.65 2.99 9.40
C VAL A 303 9.67 4.28 8.59
N GLN A 304 10.48 5.22 9.07
CA GLN A 304 10.92 6.43 8.35
C GLN A 304 12.45 6.41 8.30
N ARG A 305 13.00 5.60 7.40
CA ARG A 305 14.42 5.27 7.35
C ARG A 305 15.08 5.76 6.07
N ASN A 306 16.39 5.98 6.16
CA ASN A 306 17.25 6.44 5.06
C ASN A 306 18.63 5.79 5.14
N ASP A 307 18.66 4.54 5.57
CA ASP A 307 19.90 3.78 5.70
C ASP A 307 20.63 3.67 4.36
N GLN A 308 19.89 3.72 3.25
CA GLN A 308 20.45 3.55 1.91
C GLN A 308 21.34 2.30 1.84
N SER A 309 20.83 1.23 2.44
CA SER A 309 21.44 -0.08 2.50
C SER A 309 20.35 -1.13 2.57
N TRP A 310 20.60 -2.32 2.03
CA TRP A 310 19.66 -3.44 2.11
C TRP A 310 19.56 -4.00 3.53
N LEU A 311 18.33 -4.02 4.05
CA LEU A 311 17.96 -4.56 5.36
C LEU A 311 17.07 -5.79 5.16
N LEU A 312 17.15 -6.75 6.08
CA LEU A 312 16.30 -7.95 6.08
C LEU A 312 15.15 -7.79 7.07
N VAL A 313 13.96 -8.19 6.66
CA VAL A 313 12.81 -8.41 7.53
C VAL A 313 12.46 -9.89 7.48
N GLN A 314 12.14 -10.45 8.65
CA GLN A 314 11.69 -11.82 8.81
C GLN A 314 10.45 -11.82 9.71
N GLU A 315 9.40 -12.51 9.29
CA GLU A 315 8.13 -12.61 10.02
C GLU A 315 7.66 -14.06 10.06
N ASP A 316 7.19 -14.49 11.23
CA ASP A 316 6.52 -15.76 11.41
C ASP A 316 5.04 -15.64 11.00
N LEU A 317 4.59 -16.53 10.12
CA LEU A 317 3.21 -16.57 9.59
C LEU A 317 2.47 -17.84 10.00
N ASN A 318 3.00 -18.63 10.95
CA ASN A 318 2.37 -19.89 11.36
C ASN A 318 0.93 -19.71 11.87
N ASP A 319 0.60 -18.56 12.46
CA ASP A 319 -0.75 -18.27 12.94
C ASP A 319 -1.75 -17.93 11.83
N LEU A 320 -1.27 -17.69 10.61
CA LEU A 320 -2.07 -17.47 9.40
C LEU A 320 -2.11 -18.72 8.50
N ALA A 321 -1.66 -19.88 8.97
CA ALA A 321 -1.67 -21.13 8.20
C ALA A 321 -3.10 -21.48 7.73
N GLY A 322 -3.23 -21.80 6.44
CA GLY A 322 -4.51 -22.07 5.79
C GLY A 322 -5.25 -20.83 5.27
N GLU A 323 -4.80 -19.62 5.61
CA GLU A 323 -5.39 -18.38 5.09
C GLU A 323 -4.85 -18.01 3.71
N GLU A 324 -5.70 -17.35 2.92
CA GLU A 324 -5.23 -16.59 1.75
C GLU A 324 -4.95 -15.16 2.18
N ILE A 325 -3.71 -14.73 2.05
CA ILE A 325 -3.26 -13.41 2.49
C ILE A 325 -2.90 -12.53 1.30
N ARG A 326 -3.03 -11.21 1.47
CA ARG A 326 -2.47 -10.21 0.56
C ARG A 326 -1.31 -9.51 1.26
N LEU A 327 -0.12 -9.65 0.66
CA LEU A 327 1.05 -8.86 1.01
C LEU A 327 0.89 -7.48 0.35
N THR A 328 1.07 -6.41 1.13
CA THR A 328 1.04 -5.03 0.63
C THR A 328 2.29 -4.30 1.08
N PHE A 329 3.20 -4.05 0.14
CA PHE A 329 4.36 -3.18 0.35
C PHE A 329 4.01 -1.78 -0.12
N ALA A 330 4.24 -0.78 0.72
CA ALA A 330 3.77 0.56 0.43
C ALA A 330 4.67 1.66 1.00
N VAL A 331 4.59 2.81 0.35
CA VAL A 331 5.13 4.07 0.84
C VAL A 331 3.99 5.09 0.86
N ASN A 332 3.67 5.57 2.06
CA ASN A 332 2.78 6.72 2.24
C ASN A 332 3.62 8.00 2.17
N ASN A 333 3.13 8.96 1.40
CA ASN A 333 3.63 10.32 1.36
C ASN A 333 2.51 11.24 1.87
N ASP A 334 2.81 12.12 2.82
CA ASP A 334 1.82 13.06 3.38
C ASP A 334 1.80 14.44 2.71
N GLY A 335 2.69 14.68 1.75
CA GLY A 335 2.87 15.93 1.00
C GLY A 335 3.61 17.02 1.76
N VAL A 336 4.21 16.71 2.92
CA VAL A 336 4.85 17.67 3.83
C VAL A 336 6.32 17.30 4.04
N SER A 337 7.21 18.30 3.96
CA SER A 337 8.66 18.11 4.15
C SER A 337 9.33 17.28 3.04
N GLY A 338 9.98 16.17 3.40
CA GLY A 338 10.70 15.29 2.48
C GLY A 338 9.79 14.36 1.69
N ARG A 339 10.42 13.54 0.85
CA ARG A 339 9.79 12.43 0.13
C ARG A 339 10.45 11.15 0.59
N SER A 340 9.63 10.16 0.90
CA SER A 340 10.10 8.81 1.20
C SER A 340 9.94 7.91 -0.04
N ALA A 341 10.84 6.94 -0.17
CA ALA A 341 10.75 5.85 -1.12
C ALA A 341 11.34 4.58 -0.49
N MET A 342 11.12 3.43 -1.14
CA MET A 342 11.87 2.22 -0.85
C MET A 342 12.02 1.34 -2.09
N TYR A 343 13.05 0.50 -2.07
CA TYR A 343 13.14 -0.66 -2.96
C TYR A 343 12.93 -1.94 -2.14
N ILE A 344 12.34 -2.95 -2.74
CA ILE A 344 12.21 -4.29 -2.15
C ILE A 344 12.75 -5.34 -3.13
N ASP A 345 13.36 -6.38 -2.59
CA ASP A 345 13.93 -7.50 -3.34
C ASP A 345 13.91 -8.79 -2.52
N ASP A 346 14.11 -9.94 -3.17
CA ASP A 346 14.14 -11.28 -2.57
C ASP A 346 12.99 -11.52 -1.57
N VAL A 347 11.75 -11.25 -1.98
CA VAL A 347 10.56 -11.56 -1.18
C VAL A 347 10.29 -13.07 -1.26
N SER A 348 10.24 -13.74 -0.13
CA SER A 348 10.08 -15.19 -0.04
C SER A 348 9.09 -15.54 1.07
N ILE A 349 8.19 -16.49 0.81
CA ILE A 349 7.47 -17.19 1.87
C ILE A 349 7.79 -18.67 1.74
N LEU A 350 8.57 -19.17 2.68
CA LEU A 350 8.88 -20.59 2.79
C LEU A 350 7.92 -21.24 3.77
N ALA A 351 7.17 -22.23 3.28
CA ALA A 351 6.42 -23.15 4.11
C ALA A 351 7.16 -24.49 4.16
N CYS A 352 7.65 -24.88 5.34
CA CYS A 352 8.34 -26.16 5.58
C CYS A 352 7.49 -27.16 6.38
N GLY A 353 7.37 -28.38 5.86
CA GLY A 353 6.51 -29.42 6.41
C GLY A 353 6.91 -29.84 7.81
N LYS A 354 5.96 -30.41 8.57
CA LYS A 354 6.28 -31.11 9.82
C LYS A 354 7.17 -32.29 9.45
N THR A 355 8.40 -32.35 9.96
CA THR A 355 9.27 -33.52 9.79
C THR A 355 8.52 -34.79 10.23
N GLY A 356 8.04 -35.59 9.27
CA GLY A 356 7.27 -36.80 9.53
C GLY A 356 6.24 -37.20 8.45
N GLU A 357 5.72 -36.28 7.64
CA GLU A 357 4.83 -36.61 6.53
C GLU A 357 5.52 -36.32 5.20
N SER A 358 6.24 -37.31 4.66
CA SER A 358 6.57 -37.28 3.24
C SER A 358 5.26 -37.30 2.46
N ASN A 359 5.02 -36.32 1.59
CA ASN A 359 4.03 -36.43 0.52
C ASN A 359 4.45 -37.57 -0.42
N SER A 360 4.18 -38.80 -0.01
CA SER A 360 4.21 -39.99 -0.84
C SER A 360 2.80 -40.23 -1.37
N MET A 361 2.36 -39.42 -2.32
CA MET A 361 1.29 -39.85 -3.23
C MET A 361 1.94 -40.59 -4.39
N TRP A 362 1.57 -41.87 -4.52
CA TRP A 362 1.98 -42.86 -5.52
C TRP A 362 3.39 -43.47 -5.42
N ALA A 363 3.52 -44.45 -4.54
CA ALA A 363 4.44 -45.58 -4.75
C ALA A 363 3.71 -46.89 -4.42
N GLY A 364 2.78 -47.27 -5.29
CA GLY A 364 2.10 -48.55 -5.24
C GLY A 364 2.06 -49.16 -6.63
N THR A 365 3.12 -49.88 -7.02
CA THR A 365 3.13 -51.21 -7.68
C THR A 365 4.43 -51.44 -8.46
N GLY A 366 5.20 -52.46 -8.03
CA GLY A 366 6.03 -53.39 -8.83
C GLY A 366 7.13 -52.87 -9.79
N PRO A 367 8.35 -53.46 -9.78
CA PRO A 367 9.33 -53.18 -10.81
C PRO A 367 8.91 -53.85 -12.12
N VAL A 368 8.48 -53.07 -13.12
CA VAL A 368 8.39 -53.55 -14.50
C VAL A 368 9.76 -53.39 -15.15
N THR A 369 10.33 -54.51 -15.56
CA THR A 369 11.58 -54.60 -16.31
C THR A 369 11.31 -54.16 -17.74
N GLU A 370 11.87 -53.03 -18.17
CA GLU A 370 11.71 -52.54 -19.53
C GLU A 370 12.79 -53.15 -20.45
N GLN A 371 12.33 -53.79 -21.52
CA GLN A 371 13.12 -54.49 -22.53
C GLN A 371 13.21 -53.57 -23.79
N PRO A 372 14.39 -53.37 -24.41
CA PRO A 372 14.54 -52.41 -25.51
C PRO A 372 14.13 -53.03 -26.86
N ILE A 373 13.37 -52.28 -27.67
CA ILE A 373 12.99 -52.61 -29.06
C ILE A 373 13.28 -51.36 -29.96
N PRO A 374 13.72 -51.56 -31.22
CA PRO A 374 14.76 -50.75 -31.84
C PRO A 374 14.26 -49.60 -32.74
N ALA A 375 15.20 -48.69 -33.03
CA ALA A 375 15.07 -47.53 -33.90
C ALA A 375 14.75 -47.88 -35.37
N PRO A 376 13.90 -47.11 -36.07
CA PRO A 376 13.83 -47.14 -37.52
C PRO A 376 14.81 -46.16 -38.18
N ALA A 377 15.26 -46.58 -39.36
CA ALA A 377 16.35 -46.06 -40.15
C ALA A 377 16.04 -44.76 -40.91
N ALA A 378 17.12 -44.03 -41.23
CA ALA A 378 17.17 -42.84 -42.05
C ALA A 378 16.72 -43.09 -43.50
N ILE A 379 16.13 -42.06 -44.11
CA ILE A 379 15.90 -41.96 -45.56
C ILE A 379 16.40 -40.58 -46.01
N GLU A 380 17.41 -40.57 -46.88
CA GLU A 380 17.88 -39.39 -47.60
C GLU A 380 16.95 -39.06 -48.79
N ALA A 381 16.75 -37.76 -49.10
CA ALA A 381 16.44 -37.32 -50.46
C ALA A 381 16.77 -35.82 -50.69
N SER A 382 17.87 -35.63 -51.42
CA SER A 382 18.26 -34.55 -52.35
C SER A 382 17.22 -33.51 -52.82
N GLY A 383 17.58 -32.22 -52.65
CA GLY A 383 17.87 -31.27 -53.74
C GLY A 383 16.73 -30.58 -54.51
N ALA A 384 16.71 -29.23 -54.48
CA ALA A 384 16.74 -28.36 -55.68
C ALA A 384 16.64 -26.86 -55.34
N THR A 385 17.37 -26.09 -56.14
CA THR A 385 17.70 -24.67 -56.07
C THR A 385 16.60 -23.76 -56.63
N ALA A 386 16.39 -22.57 -56.06
CA ALA A 386 15.93 -21.40 -56.82
C ALA A 386 16.30 -20.07 -56.13
N GLN A 387 17.00 -19.22 -56.88
CA GLN A 387 17.40 -17.84 -56.61
C GLN A 387 16.37 -16.88 -57.27
N PRO A 388 16.09 -15.69 -56.70
CA PRO A 388 16.43 -14.45 -57.42
C PRO A 388 16.90 -13.33 -56.45
N THR A 389 18.07 -12.73 -56.68
CA THR A 389 18.32 -11.47 -57.44
C THR A 389 17.89 -10.19 -56.70
N ALA A 390 18.90 -9.42 -56.29
CA ALA A 390 18.84 -8.10 -55.66
C ALA A 390 18.60 -6.95 -56.66
N SER A 391 18.13 -5.79 -56.15
CA SER A 391 18.36 -4.37 -56.57
C SER A 391 17.09 -3.55 -56.16
N SER A 392 17.07 -2.32 -55.65
CA SER A 392 17.95 -1.15 -55.75
C SER A 392 17.63 -0.07 -54.67
N ARG A 393 18.69 0.56 -54.13
CA ARG A 393 18.92 2.01 -53.81
C ARG A 393 17.88 2.87 -53.02
N PRO A 394 18.33 3.69 -52.04
CA PRO A 394 17.48 4.60 -51.24
C PRO A 394 17.45 6.05 -51.77
N PRO A 395 16.43 6.86 -51.40
CA PRO A 395 16.51 8.32 -51.49
C PRO A 395 16.70 9.02 -50.14
N ALA A 396 17.61 10.00 -50.22
CA ALA A 396 18.02 11.07 -49.33
C ALA A 396 16.98 11.68 -48.38
N ALA A 397 17.47 12.01 -47.18
CA ALA A 397 16.85 12.85 -46.17
C ALA A 397 16.69 14.32 -46.63
N THR A 398 15.59 14.95 -46.22
CA THR A 398 15.37 16.41 -46.26
C THR A 398 14.97 16.88 -44.86
N PRO A 399 15.59 17.93 -44.28
CA PRO A 399 15.29 18.40 -42.93
C PRO A 399 14.35 19.61 -42.92
N ALA A 400 13.38 19.65 -42.00
CA ALA A 400 12.64 20.85 -41.58
C ALA A 400 11.83 20.59 -40.28
N PRO A 401 11.39 21.61 -39.54
CA PRO A 401 12.18 22.59 -38.80
C PRO A 401 11.98 22.50 -37.27
N ARG A 402 12.92 23.07 -36.53
CA ARG A 402 12.97 23.22 -35.07
C ARG A 402 11.67 23.83 -34.49
N ARG A 403 10.91 23.05 -33.72
CA ARG A 403 9.79 23.55 -32.91
C ARG A 403 10.33 24.24 -31.66
N GLN A 404 9.92 25.48 -31.47
CA GLN A 404 10.28 26.33 -30.34
C GLN A 404 9.59 25.82 -29.07
N THR A 405 10.38 25.72 -28.00
CA THR A 405 9.94 25.56 -26.61
C THR A 405 9.02 26.71 -26.19
N PRO A 406 7.84 26.44 -25.60
CA PRO A 406 7.12 27.46 -24.84
C PRO A 406 7.83 27.70 -23.52
N VAL A 407 8.25 28.94 -23.29
CA VAL A 407 8.65 29.44 -21.97
C VAL A 407 7.43 29.40 -21.07
N ALA A 408 7.47 28.56 -20.03
CA ALA A 408 6.45 28.57 -18.98
C ALA A 408 6.47 29.93 -18.28
N ALA A 409 5.35 30.63 -18.36
CA ALA A 409 5.07 31.83 -17.58
C ALA A 409 5.10 31.47 -16.09
N ALA A 410 5.92 32.19 -15.33
CA ALA A 410 5.88 32.14 -13.87
C ALA A 410 4.52 32.64 -13.37
N SER A 411 3.81 31.79 -12.63
CA SER A 411 2.59 32.15 -11.91
C SER A 411 2.89 33.22 -10.84
N PRO A 412 2.12 34.31 -10.72
CA PRO A 412 2.30 35.28 -9.66
C PRO A 412 1.56 34.83 -8.40
N LEU A 413 2.19 33.97 -7.60
CA LEU A 413 1.72 33.63 -6.25
C LEU A 413 2.84 33.92 -5.25
N SER A 414 3.08 35.20 -4.96
CA SER A 414 4.10 35.60 -3.97
C SER A 414 3.77 36.86 -3.18
N TRP A 415 2.57 37.43 -3.34
CA TRP A 415 2.17 38.65 -2.61
C TRP A 415 1.25 38.35 -1.42
N LEU A 416 0.45 37.28 -1.47
CA LEU A 416 -0.40 36.85 -0.36
C LEU A 416 0.39 36.19 0.78
N ASP A 417 1.46 35.43 0.48
CA ASP A 417 2.36 34.88 1.50
C ASP A 417 3.13 35.98 2.26
N ARG A 418 3.37 37.12 1.61
CA ARG A 418 4.00 38.29 2.26
C ARG A 418 3.05 39.01 3.21
N LEU A 419 1.73 38.92 3.02
CA LEU A 419 0.75 39.47 3.96
C LEU A 419 0.67 38.65 5.25
N GLY A 420 0.81 37.31 5.16
CA GLY A 420 0.89 36.43 6.33
C GLY A 420 2.09 36.75 7.22
N THR A 421 3.27 36.97 6.63
CA THR A 421 4.47 37.32 7.40
C THR A 421 4.36 38.67 8.10
N VAL A 422 3.74 39.67 7.46
CA VAL A 422 3.52 41.00 8.07
C VAL A 422 2.50 40.92 9.20
N ALA A 423 1.43 40.13 9.07
CA ALA A 423 0.45 39.93 10.12
C ALA A 423 1.05 39.25 11.37
N VAL A 424 1.92 38.25 11.18
CA VAL A 424 2.63 37.58 12.28
C VAL A 424 3.59 38.55 12.97
N LEU A 425 4.35 39.36 12.22
CA LEU A 425 5.26 40.35 12.80
C LEU A 425 4.51 41.43 13.59
N LEU A 426 3.36 41.89 13.11
CA LEU A 426 2.50 42.83 13.85
C LEU A 426 1.93 42.18 15.13
N GLY A 427 1.52 40.91 15.06
CA GLY A 427 1.06 40.16 16.24
C GLY A 427 2.15 40.04 17.31
N ILE A 428 3.39 39.74 16.91
CA ILE A 428 4.54 39.67 17.82
C ILE A 428 4.80 41.04 18.47
N LEU A 429 4.73 42.13 17.73
CA LEU A 429 4.92 43.48 18.28
C LEU A 429 3.83 43.86 19.30
N VAL A 430 2.58 43.46 19.09
CA VAL A 430 1.49 43.67 20.05
C VAL A 430 1.73 42.89 21.33
N VAL A 431 2.15 41.62 21.23
CA VAL A 431 2.47 40.79 22.40
C VAL A 431 3.65 41.38 23.18
N ILE A 432 4.72 41.80 22.50
CA ILE A 432 5.86 42.46 23.13
C ILE A 432 5.43 43.76 23.83
N GLY A 433 4.59 44.57 23.19
CA GLY A 433 4.04 45.79 23.79
C GLY A 433 3.23 45.51 25.05
N ALA A 434 2.36 44.50 25.03
CA ALA A 434 1.59 44.07 26.20
C ALA A 434 2.49 43.56 27.34
N LEU A 435 3.56 42.84 27.01
CA LEU A 435 4.55 42.34 27.98
C LEU A 435 5.36 43.48 28.61
N ILE A 436 5.74 44.48 27.82
CA ILE A 436 6.42 45.68 28.33
C ILE A 436 5.49 46.47 29.26
N LEU A 437 4.22 46.65 28.89
CA LEU A 437 3.24 47.34 29.75
C LEU A 437 2.98 46.57 31.04
N LEU A 438 2.89 45.24 30.98
CA LEU A 438 2.78 44.37 32.17
C LEU A 438 4.01 44.51 33.07
N LEU A 439 5.21 44.50 32.50
CA LEU A 439 6.46 44.67 33.25
C LEU A 439 6.58 46.08 33.86
N LEU A 440 6.12 47.11 33.16
CA LEU A 440 6.04 48.46 33.70
C LEU A 440 4.99 48.59 34.81
N ALA A 441 3.87 47.87 34.72
CA ALA A 441 2.86 47.83 35.79
C ALA A 441 3.33 47.04 37.02
N LEU A 442 4.14 46.00 36.83
CA LEU A 442 4.74 45.20 37.90
C LEU A 442 5.99 45.86 38.51
N ARG A 443 6.50 46.93 37.90
CA ARG A 443 7.67 47.70 38.36
C ARG A 443 7.52 48.20 39.80
N ASP A 444 6.33 48.66 40.16
CA ASP A 444 6.05 49.23 41.49
C ASP A 444 5.93 48.14 42.57
N TYR A 445 5.68 46.89 42.17
CA TYR A 445 5.50 45.75 43.09
C TYR A 445 6.79 45.04 43.47
N PHE A 446 7.77 44.94 42.55
CA PHE A 446 8.95 44.08 42.74
C PHE A 446 10.28 44.83 42.90
N GLY A 447 10.29 46.14 42.67
CA GLY A 447 11.52 46.94 42.61
C GLY A 447 12.44 46.52 41.46
N TRP A 448 13.51 47.29 41.24
CA TRP A 448 14.44 47.08 40.12
C TRP A 448 15.12 45.71 40.11
N LEU A 449 15.25 45.07 41.27
CA LEU A 449 15.90 43.77 41.41
C LEU A 449 14.98 42.62 40.97
N GLY A 450 13.68 42.68 41.29
CA GLY A 450 12.72 41.67 40.84
C GLY A 450 12.38 41.77 39.35
N LEU A 451 12.33 43.00 38.80
CA LEU A 451 12.18 43.21 37.36
C LEU A 451 13.34 42.59 36.56
N GLY A 452 14.58 42.70 37.08
CA GLY A 452 15.76 42.10 36.48
C GLY A 452 15.71 40.57 36.43
N ILE A 453 15.22 39.93 37.49
CA ILE A 453 15.08 38.46 37.56
C ILE A 453 14.01 37.96 36.58
N VAL A 454 12.85 38.63 36.51
CA VAL A 454 11.78 38.26 35.58
C VAL A 454 12.22 38.42 34.12
N LEU A 455 12.93 39.51 33.80
CA LEU A 455 13.51 39.70 32.46
C LEU A 455 14.58 38.66 32.12
N ALA A 456 15.44 38.31 33.06
CA ALA A 456 16.47 37.29 32.84
C ALA A 456 15.87 35.90 32.61
N LEU A 457 14.84 35.53 33.37
CA LEU A 457 14.13 34.26 33.20
C LEU A 457 13.33 34.24 31.88
N GLY A 458 12.64 35.34 31.55
CA GLY A 458 11.92 35.47 30.28
C GLY A 458 12.83 35.38 29.06
N LEU A 459 13.97 36.09 29.08
CA LEU A 459 14.98 36.01 28.02
C LEU A 459 15.63 34.63 27.95
N GLY A 460 15.83 33.95 29.09
CA GLY A 460 16.35 32.58 29.13
C GLY A 460 15.42 31.56 28.45
N VAL A 461 14.10 31.68 28.67
CA VAL A 461 13.09 30.82 28.01
C VAL A 461 13.04 31.08 26.50
N ILE A 462 13.10 32.36 26.08
CA ILE A 462 13.13 32.73 24.66
C ILE A 462 14.43 32.22 24.01
N ALA A 463 15.58 32.38 24.67
CA ALA A 463 16.85 31.87 24.17
C ALA A 463 16.86 30.34 24.05
N LEU A 464 16.25 29.62 25.00
CA LEU A 464 16.10 28.17 24.93
C LEU A 464 15.16 27.72 23.79
N ALA A 465 14.06 28.45 23.56
CA ALA A 465 13.15 28.19 22.45
C ALA A 465 13.83 28.44 21.09
N LEU A 466 14.59 29.54 20.97
CA LEU A 466 15.37 29.86 19.78
C LEU A 466 16.54 28.89 19.56
N TYR A 467 17.20 28.41 20.62
CA TYR A 467 18.22 27.35 20.55
C TYR A 467 17.64 26.01 20.07
N ARG A 468 16.43 25.67 20.51
CA ARG A 468 15.74 24.46 20.03
C ARG A 468 15.31 24.58 18.57
N GLN A 469 15.04 25.80 18.09
CA GLN A 469 14.72 26.09 16.70
C GLN A 469 15.93 26.32 15.79
N SER A 470 17.11 26.69 16.30
CA SER A 470 18.27 27.03 15.48
C SER A 470 18.85 25.85 14.70
N TRP A 471 18.56 24.60 15.11
CA TRP A 471 18.85 23.38 14.36
C TRP A 471 18.05 23.27 13.05
N ARG A 472 17.02 24.11 12.84
CA ARG A 472 16.16 24.14 11.65
C ARG A 472 16.54 25.19 10.60
N PHE A 473 17.42 26.15 10.89
CA PHE A 473 17.61 27.36 10.05
C PHE A 473 19.00 27.51 9.41
N GLY A 474 19.88 26.51 9.53
CA GLY A 474 21.22 26.54 8.91
C GLY A 474 22.11 27.70 9.40
N PRO A 475 23.22 28.02 8.70
CA PRO A 475 24.25 28.95 9.17
C PRO A 475 23.72 30.39 9.37
N PHE A 476 22.63 30.76 8.68
CA PHE A 476 22.02 32.08 8.80
C PHE A 476 21.27 32.25 10.14
N GLY A 477 20.60 31.20 10.62
CA GLY A 477 19.93 31.22 11.93
C GLY A 477 20.92 31.33 13.09
N LEU A 478 22.09 30.69 12.97
CA LEU A 478 23.16 30.78 13.95
C LEU A 478 23.73 32.22 14.05
N ALA A 479 23.93 32.89 12.90
CA ALA A 479 24.42 34.26 12.87
C ALA A 479 23.44 35.24 13.56
N VAL A 480 22.14 35.10 13.32
CA VAL A 480 21.11 35.92 13.98
C VAL A 480 21.07 35.68 15.49
N LEU A 481 21.19 34.42 15.93
CA LEU A 481 21.25 34.07 17.35
C LEU A 481 22.48 34.71 18.04
N ILE A 482 23.65 34.67 17.39
CA ILE A 482 24.89 35.26 17.90
C ILE A 482 24.74 36.77 18.06
N VAL A 483 24.17 37.47 17.06
CA VAL A 483 23.95 38.91 17.13
C VAL A 483 22.98 39.28 18.27
N LEU A 484 21.92 38.51 18.46
CA LEU A 484 20.97 38.73 19.56
C LEU A 484 21.62 38.52 20.93
N LEU A 485 22.43 37.46 21.09
CA LEU A 485 23.15 37.20 22.33
C LEU A 485 24.17 38.29 22.66
N ILE A 486 24.90 38.79 21.65
CA ILE A 486 25.82 39.93 21.81
C ILE A 486 25.04 41.18 22.23
N GLY A 487 23.88 41.46 21.60
CA GLY A 487 23.03 42.58 21.94
C GLY A 487 22.54 42.54 23.40
N ILE A 488 22.09 41.37 23.86
CA ILE A 488 21.67 41.15 25.26
C ILE A 488 22.85 41.38 26.22
N LEU A 489 24.04 40.88 25.88
CA LEU A 489 25.22 41.00 26.72
C LEU A 489 25.71 42.46 26.83
N VAL A 490 25.72 43.20 25.72
CA VAL A 490 26.05 44.64 25.69
C VAL A 490 25.04 45.45 26.50
N TRP A 491 23.74 45.15 26.37
CA TRP A 491 22.70 45.83 27.14
C TRP A 491 22.77 45.53 28.64
N GLY A 492 23.06 44.27 29.00
CA GLY A 492 23.30 43.87 30.39
C GLY A 492 24.48 44.61 31.01
N LEU A 493 25.60 44.70 30.30
CA LEU A 493 26.78 45.46 30.74
C LEU A 493 26.49 46.96 30.89
N TYR A 494 25.69 47.53 29.98
CA TYR A 494 25.24 48.92 30.09
C TYR A 494 24.40 49.17 31.35
N LEU A 495 23.45 48.28 31.67
CA LEU A 495 22.66 48.35 32.88
C LEU A 495 23.51 48.24 34.16
N ILE A 496 24.45 47.30 34.18
CA ILE A 496 25.38 47.13 35.32
C ILE A 496 26.25 48.39 35.50
N SER A 497 26.77 48.96 34.41
CA SER A 497 27.55 50.21 34.44
C SER A 497 26.72 51.39 34.98
N ASN A 498 25.45 51.49 34.58
CA ASN A 498 24.57 52.57 35.01
C ASN A 498 24.13 52.41 36.48
N LEU A 499 23.97 51.17 36.96
CA LEU A 499 23.73 50.87 38.37
C LEU A 499 24.95 51.20 39.24
N TRP A 500 26.17 50.92 38.76
CA TRP A 500 27.42 51.28 39.42
C TRP A 500 27.65 52.79 39.50
N ARG A 501 27.16 53.56 38.51
CA ARG A 501 27.25 55.03 38.50
C ARG A 501 26.24 55.73 39.43
N ARG A 502 25.22 55.00 39.90
CA ARG A 502 24.17 55.51 40.79
C ARG A 502 24.36 55.13 42.27
N ARG A 503 25.30 54.22 42.56
CA ARG A 503 25.88 54.03 43.89
C ARG A 503 27.11 54.92 44.01
#